data_AF-A0A7H8Z037-F1
#
_entry.id   AF-A0A7H8Z037-F1
#
_cell.length_a   1.000
_cell.length_b   1.000
_cell.length_c   1.000
_cell.angle_alpha   90.00
_cell.angle_beta   90.00
_cell.angle_gamma   90.00
#
_symmetry.space_group_name_H-M   'P 1'
#
loop_
_entity.id
_entity.type
_entity.pdbx_description
1 polymer ?
#
loop_
_entity_poly.entity_id
_entity_poly.type
_entity_poly.pdbx_seq_one_letter_code
_entity_poly.pdbx_strand_id
1 'polypeptide(L)'
;MTHAPLAAGRRHTVRCLPDGKVVAVGADGAGECQVSQWRGVASVAAGSVHVAANTGRSHTLGLSNDGTVLACGWNAQGQCDVQEWWDVVAIAAGWRFSAGLRGDGTLMTTGRDVEGQRQVGHWRELTGVSCGDWHTVAVRADGSVCAAGNNTAGQCEVHDWRRVRAVSTGYLHTLGLLDNGTVRAAGRPEFWSGIESWTDITAVAAGSYHSVGLRADGTVVAAGRSEAGQCDVGRWHDIVAIAAGATHTVGLRADGGVVATGSNSHGQLEVGACPAG
;
A
#
# COMPACT_ATOMS: atom_id res chain seq x y z
N MET A 1 -5.31 14.18 7.22
CA MET A 1 -4.37 13.10 6.88
C MET A 1 -5.12 11.78 6.97
N THR A 2 -5.14 11.00 5.90
CA THR A 2 -5.72 9.65 5.93
C THR A 2 -4.71 8.73 6.59
N HIS A 3 -4.93 8.39 7.86
CA HIS A 3 -4.17 7.34 8.53
C HIS A 3 -4.41 6.02 7.78
N ALA A 4 -3.36 5.29 7.41
CA ALA A 4 -3.48 3.94 6.88
C ALA A 4 -3.24 2.94 8.02
N PRO A 5 -4.30 2.50 8.73
CA PRO A 5 -4.16 1.61 9.87
C PRO A 5 -3.84 0.17 9.47
N LEU A 6 -3.90 -0.16 8.18
CA LEU A 6 -3.66 -1.47 7.62
C LEU A 6 -2.70 -1.38 6.44
N ALA A 7 -1.75 -2.31 6.38
CA ALA A 7 -0.90 -2.53 5.23
C ALA A 7 -0.74 -4.04 4.98
N ALA A 8 -0.72 -4.43 3.72
CA ALA A 8 -0.57 -5.81 3.30
C ALA A 8 0.64 -5.92 2.39
N GLY A 9 1.64 -6.67 2.82
CA GLY A 9 2.85 -6.91 2.05
C GLY A 9 2.74 -8.17 1.19
N ARG A 10 3.89 -8.74 0.85
CA ARG A 10 3.91 -9.98 0.06
C ARG A 10 3.33 -11.20 0.79
N ARG A 11 3.73 -11.38 2.05
CA ARG A 11 3.46 -12.57 2.87
C ARG A 11 3.15 -12.21 4.33
N HIS A 12 2.87 -10.95 4.59
CA HIS A 12 2.58 -10.47 5.93
C HIS A 12 1.56 -9.33 5.85
N THR A 13 0.84 -9.14 6.95
CA THR A 13 -0.09 -8.04 7.15
C THR A 13 0.31 -7.30 8.41
N VAL A 14 0.24 -5.96 8.36
CA VAL A 14 0.58 -5.06 9.45
C VAL A 14 -0.64 -4.22 9.78
N ARG A 15 -0.90 -4.05 11.08
CA ARG A 15 -1.99 -3.21 11.58
C ARG A 15 -1.48 -2.28 12.67
N CYS A 16 -1.80 -1.00 12.53
CA CYS A 16 -1.70 -0.02 13.60
C CYS A 16 -2.97 -0.08 14.46
N LEU A 17 -2.78 -0.19 15.78
CA LEU A 17 -3.87 -0.15 16.75
C LEU A 17 -4.16 1.31 17.18
N PRO A 18 -5.37 1.61 17.71
CA PRO A 18 -5.71 2.95 18.17
C PRO A 18 -4.81 3.51 19.28
N ASP A 19 -4.15 2.63 20.05
CA ASP A 19 -3.19 3.01 21.10
C ASP A 19 -1.78 3.30 20.57
N GLY A 20 -1.58 3.23 19.25
CA GLY A 20 -0.30 3.46 18.58
C GLY A 20 0.68 2.28 18.67
N LYS A 21 0.27 1.12 19.19
CA LYS A 21 1.00 -0.14 19.01
C LYS A 21 0.78 -0.69 17.59
N VAL A 22 1.69 -1.55 17.16
CA VAL A 22 1.60 -2.22 15.86
C VAL A 22 1.65 -3.72 16.06
N VAL A 23 0.80 -4.43 15.32
CA VAL A 23 0.81 -5.89 15.21
C VAL A 23 1.09 -6.29 13.78
N ALA A 24 1.85 -7.36 13.60
CA ALA A 24 2.13 -7.93 12.29
C ALA A 24 2.04 -9.46 12.35
N VAL A 25 1.50 -10.06 11.30
CA VAL A 25 1.34 -11.50 11.14
C VAL A 25 1.80 -11.93 9.76
N GLY A 26 2.23 -13.17 9.62
CA GLY A 26 2.71 -13.71 8.37
C GLY A 26 4.14 -14.25 8.45
N ALA A 27 4.82 -14.28 7.30
CA ALA A 27 6.23 -14.65 7.25
C ALA A 27 7.12 -13.59 7.90
N ASP A 28 8.00 -14.03 8.80
CA ASP A 28 8.99 -13.18 9.50
C ASP A 28 10.44 -13.62 9.24
N GLY A 29 10.69 -14.37 8.17
CA GLY A 29 12.00 -14.94 7.88
C GLY A 29 13.11 -13.92 7.63
N ALA A 30 12.78 -12.64 7.41
CA ALA A 30 13.74 -11.54 7.34
C ALA A 30 13.44 -10.41 8.33
N GLY A 31 12.60 -10.64 9.35
CA GLY A 31 12.25 -9.66 10.38
C GLY A 31 11.13 -8.69 9.99
N GLU A 32 10.35 -9.00 8.95
CA GLU A 32 9.29 -8.12 8.44
C GLU A 32 8.15 -7.87 9.44
N CYS A 33 7.97 -8.76 10.43
CA CYS A 33 6.96 -8.66 11.47
C CYS A 33 7.52 -8.18 12.82
N GLN A 34 8.78 -7.74 12.89
CA GLN A 34 9.44 -7.26 14.12
C GLN A 34 8.99 -5.85 14.55
N VAL A 35 7.70 -5.69 14.80
CA VAL A 35 7.04 -4.42 15.13
C VAL A 35 6.64 -4.30 16.60
N SER A 36 6.86 -5.35 17.41
CA SER A 36 6.35 -5.46 18.79
C SER A 36 6.83 -4.38 19.76
N GLN A 37 7.95 -3.74 19.46
CA GLN A 37 8.52 -2.65 20.26
C GLN A 37 8.07 -1.26 19.79
N TRP A 38 7.36 -1.16 18.67
CA TRP A 38 6.95 0.12 18.10
C TRP A 38 5.81 0.73 18.92
N ARG A 39 5.87 2.05 19.15
CA ARG A 39 4.92 2.82 19.95
C ARG A 39 4.68 4.16 19.29
N GLY A 40 3.51 4.74 19.54
CA GLY A 40 3.15 6.06 18.99
C GLY A 40 3.07 6.07 17.46
N VAL A 41 2.84 4.91 16.84
CA VAL A 41 2.68 4.78 15.39
C VAL A 41 1.30 5.28 14.99
N ALA A 42 1.26 6.04 13.90
CA ALA A 42 0.08 6.67 13.32
C ALA A 42 -0.38 5.98 12.03
N SER A 43 0.55 5.36 11.31
CA SER A 43 0.30 4.72 10.01
C SER A 43 1.35 3.67 9.72
N VAL A 44 1.00 2.66 8.93
CA VAL A 44 1.91 1.58 8.53
C VAL A 44 1.95 1.42 7.01
N ALA A 45 3.07 0.93 6.50
CA ALA A 45 3.23 0.49 5.11
C ALA A 45 4.02 -0.82 5.06
N ALA A 46 3.72 -1.67 4.09
CA ALA A 46 4.33 -2.99 3.96
C ALA A 46 4.82 -3.18 2.52
N GLY A 47 6.08 -3.55 2.37
CA GLY A 47 6.65 -3.83 1.06
C GLY A 47 5.91 -5.01 0.42
N SER A 48 5.48 -4.83 -0.83
CA SER A 48 4.89 -5.91 -1.61
C SER A 48 5.74 -6.20 -2.85
N VAL A 49 5.53 -7.40 -3.38
CA VAL A 49 6.06 -7.83 -4.67
C VAL A 49 5.30 -9.06 -5.14
N HIS A 50 5.09 -9.15 -6.44
CA HIS A 50 4.51 -10.31 -7.10
C HIS A 50 5.17 -11.63 -6.69
N VAL A 51 4.44 -12.72 -6.86
CA VAL A 51 4.88 -14.06 -6.47
C VAL A 51 5.85 -14.62 -7.51
N ALA A 52 7.13 -14.68 -7.15
CA ALA A 52 8.19 -15.36 -7.88
C ALA A 52 9.15 -16.08 -6.91
N ALA A 53 9.97 -17.00 -7.42
CA ALA A 53 10.86 -17.83 -6.60
C ALA A 53 11.95 -17.01 -5.87
N ASN A 54 12.44 -15.93 -6.48
CA ASN A 54 13.47 -15.04 -5.93
C ASN A 54 12.88 -13.83 -5.19
N THR A 55 11.56 -13.69 -5.17
CA THR A 55 10.85 -12.72 -4.35
C THR A 55 10.43 -13.46 -3.08
N GLY A 56 10.64 -12.89 -1.91
CA GLY A 56 10.72 -13.67 -0.68
C GLY A 56 10.58 -12.77 0.51
N ARG A 57 11.58 -11.92 0.60
CA ARG A 57 11.85 -11.01 1.68
C ARG A 57 11.20 -9.67 1.41
N SER A 58 10.70 -9.04 2.46
CA SER A 58 10.09 -7.72 2.42
C SER A 58 10.55 -6.86 3.59
N HIS A 59 9.86 -5.76 3.85
CA HIS A 59 10.08 -4.85 4.96
C HIS A 59 8.76 -4.17 5.34
N THR A 60 8.76 -3.58 6.53
CA THR A 60 7.63 -2.84 7.09
C THR A 60 8.12 -1.46 7.51
N LEU A 61 7.29 -0.45 7.29
CA LEU A 61 7.50 0.92 7.74
C LEU A 61 6.39 1.31 8.73
N GLY A 62 6.74 2.09 9.73
CA GLY A 62 5.81 2.73 10.66
C GLY A 62 6.07 4.23 10.71
N LEU A 63 5.04 5.04 10.50
CA LEU A 63 5.11 6.49 10.67
C LEU A 63 4.63 6.84 12.07
N SER A 64 5.49 7.46 12.86
CA SER A 64 5.17 7.93 14.21
C SER A 64 4.40 9.26 14.18
N ASN A 65 3.67 9.56 15.26
CA ASN A 65 2.92 10.82 15.41
C ASN A 65 3.81 12.08 15.40
N ASP A 66 5.11 11.95 15.66
CA ASP A 66 6.09 13.04 15.64
C ASP A 66 6.77 13.23 14.27
N GLY A 67 6.35 12.49 13.24
CA GLY A 67 6.91 12.54 11.90
C GLY A 67 8.19 11.72 11.70
N THR A 68 8.64 10.96 12.70
CA THR A 68 9.73 9.98 12.56
C THR A 68 9.24 8.69 11.89
N VAL A 69 10.15 7.97 11.23
CA VAL A 69 9.84 6.71 10.55
C VAL A 69 10.64 5.56 11.16
N LEU A 70 9.94 4.49 11.49
CA LEU A 70 10.50 3.21 11.93
C LEU A 70 10.49 2.24 10.75
N ALA A 71 11.49 1.35 10.70
CA ALA A 71 11.57 0.32 9.68
C ALA A 71 12.10 -1.00 10.25
N CYS A 72 11.56 -2.13 9.78
CA CYS A 72 12.08 -3.47 10.08
C CYS A 72 11.97 -4.38 8.85
N GLY A 73 12.67 -5.50 8.87
CA GLY A 73 12.69 -6.47 7.78
C GLY A 73 13.98 -6.46 6.97
N TRP A 74 13.91 -7.01 5.76
CA TRP A 74 15.06 -7.18 4.91
C TRP A 74 15.60 -5.86 4.38
N ASN A 75 16.90 -5.62 4.58
CA ASN A 75 17.54 -4.35 4.27
C ASN A 75 18.76 -4.43 3.34
N ALA A 76 18.94 -5.49 2.53
CA ALA A 76 20.17 -5.60 1.72
C ALA A 76 20.25 -4.64 0.52
N GLN A 77 19.31 -3.71 0.37
CA GLN A 77 19.36 -2.60 -0.59
C GLN A 77 19.24 -1.23 0.10
N GLY A 78 19.20 -1.18 1.44
CA GLY A 78 19.02 0.07 2.19
C GLY A 78 17.57 0.56 2.29
N GLN A 79 16.57 -0.26 1.93
CA GLN A 79 15.15 0.13 1.98
C GLN A 79 14.63 0.47 3.40
N CYS A 80 15.33 0.07 4.45
CA CYS A 80 15.02 0.40 5.84
C CYS A 80 15.90 1.55 6.36
N ASP A 81 16.74 2.17 5.52
CA ASP A 81 17.64 3.26 5.90
C ASP A 81 16.86 4.60 5.95
N VAL A 82 16.00 4.72 6.95
CA VAL A 82 15.06 5.83 7.15
C VAL A 82 15.44 6.76 8.31
N GLN A 83 16.60 6.55 8.94
CA GLN A 83 17.02 7.23 10.17
C GLN A 83 17.23 8.74 9.97
N GLU A 84 17.61 9.14 8.76
CA GLU A 84 17.83 10.54 8.38
C GLU A 84 16.55 11.22 7.86
N TRP A 85 15.41 10.53 7.85
CA TRP A 85 14.16 11.10 7.39
C TRP A 85 13.54 11.99 8.46
N TRP A 86 12.91 13.08 8.04
CA TRP A 86 12.32 14.08 8.93
C TRP A 86 11.11 14.74 8.28
N ASP A 87 10.22 15.28 9.11
CA ASP A 87 8.95 15.93 8.71
C ASP A 87 8.11 15.06 7.76
N VAL A 88 8.10 13.75 8.00
CA VAL A 88 7.35 12.80 7.16
C VAL A 88 5.88 12.83 7.58
N VAL A 89 4.99 12.94 6.59
CA VAL A 89 3.53 12.98 6.75
C VAL A 89 2.81 11.81 6.09
N ALA A 90 3.48 11.08 5.19
CA ALA A 90 2.99 9.81 4.65
C ALA A 90 4.15 8.89 4.24
N ILE A 91 3.92 7.58 4.28
CA ILE A 91 4.91 6.56 3.97
C ILE A 91 4.38 5.58 2.93
N ALA A 92 5.26 5.06 2.08
CA ALA A 92 4.95 4.02 1.11
C ALA A 92 6.13 3.06 0.95
N ALA A 93 5.84 1.76 0.84
CA ALA A 93 6.82 0.69 0.78
C ALA A 93 6.61 -0.15 -0.49
N GLY A 94 7.61 -0.17 -1.38
CA GLY A 94 7.59 -0.95 -2.62
C GLY A 94 8.46 -2.21 -2.54
N TRP A 95 8.79 -2.81 -3.68
CA TRP A 95 9.72 -3.93 -3.67
C TRP A 95 11.17 -3.45 -3.51
N ARG A 96 11.68 -3.54 -2.28
CA ARG A 96 13.06 -3.20 -1.90
C ARG A 96 13.39 -1.71 -1.97
N PHE A 97 12.40 -0.84 -1.88
CA PHE A 97 12.57 0.59 -1.74
C PHE A 97 11.42 1.20 -0.94
N SER A 98 11.67 2.38 -0.39
CA SER A 98 10.76 3.10 0.48
C SER A 98 10.68 4.55 0.06
N ALA A 99 9.53 5.17 0.27
CA ALA A 99 9.30 6.60 0.09
C ALA A 99 8.60 7.21 1.31
N GLY A 100 9.04 8.39 1.70
CA GLY A 100 8.42 9.24 2.72
C GLY A 100 8.05 10.59 2.09
N LEU A 101 6.77 10.94 2.13
CA LEU A 101 6.27 12.27 1.77
C LEU A 101 6.51 13.21 2.94
N ARG A 102 7.18 14.33 2.67
CA ARG A 102 7.42 15.39 3.65
C ARG A 102 6.29 16.41 3.68
N GLY A 103 6.16 17.13 4.80
CA GLY A 103 5.21 18.22 4.97
C GLY A 103 5.36 19.36 3.97
N ASP A 104 6.55 19.54 3.40
CA ASP A 104 6.85 20.49 2.32
C ASP A 104 6.43 20.02 0.91
N GLY A 105 5.81 18.84 0.78
CA GLY A 105 5.35 18.29 -0.49
C GLY A 105 6.45 17.68 -1.36
N THR A 106 7.59 17.30 -0.78
CA THR A 106 8.68 16.58 -1.46
C THR A 106 8.83 15.13 -0.96
N LEU A 107 9.62 14.30 -1.66
CA LEU A 107 9.86 12.91 -1.27
C LEU A 107 11.29 12.67 -0.79
N MET A 108 11.40 11.91 0.30
CA MET A 108 12.62 11.19 0.68
C MET A 108 12.48 9.74 0.21
N THR A 109 13.53 9.17 -0.39
CA THR A 109 13.51 7.78 -0.84
C THR A 109 14.80 7.05 -0.51
N THR A 110 14.68 5.75 -0.21
CA THR A 110 15.83 4.87 0.03
C THR A 110 15.57 3.49 -0.58
N GLY A 111 16.62 2.68 -0.72
CA GLY A 111 16.51 1.32 -1.28
C GLY A 111 16.97 1.20 -2.74
N ARG A 112 16.45 0.19 -3.44
CA ARG A 112 16.77 -0.12 -4.83
C ARG A 112 16.23 0.93 -5.82
N ASP A 113 16.98 1.22 -6.88
CA ASP A 113 16.59 2.18 -7.94
C ASP A 113 16.92 1.72 -9.37
N VAL A 114 16.87 0.41 -9.63
CA VAL A 114 17.33 -0.12 -10.94
C VAL A 114 16.41 0.29 -12.09
N GLU A 115 15.12 0.53 -11.82
CA GLU A 115 14.14 0.93 -12.82
C GLU A 115 13.87 2.45 -12.81
N GLY A 116 14.61 3.22 -12.00
CA GLY A 116 14.41 4.66 -11.85
C GLY A 116 13.20 5.02 -10.99
N GLN A 117 12.68 4.09 -10.19
CA GLN A 117 11.52 4.29 -9.30
C GLN A 117 11.76 5.35 -8.22
N ARG A 118 13.01 5.71 -7.94
CA ARG A 118 13.40 6.77 -6.99
C ARG A 118 13.80 8.08 -7.67
N GLN A 119 13.66 8.21 -8.99
CA GLN A 119 13.98 9.42 -9.76
C GLN A 119 12.91 10.52 -9.59
N VAL A 120 12.63 10.89 -8.32
CA VAL A 120 11.52 11.75 -7.89
C VAL A 120 11.98 13.11 -7.34
N GLY A 121 13.29 13.39 -7.36
CA GLY A 121 13.87 14.57 -6.69
C GLY A 121 13.39 15.93 -7.21
N HIS A 122 12.77 15.97 -8.38
CA HIS A 122 12.18 17.17 -8.98
C HIS A 122 10.68 17.34 -8.67
N TRP A 123 10.03 16.37 -8.03
CA TRP A 123 8.61 16.43 -7.71
C TRP A 123 8.34 17.36 -6.53
N ARG A 124 7.26 18.15 -6.62
CA ARG A 124 6.87 19.16 -5.65
C ARG A 124 5.35 19.15 -5.48
N GLU A 125 4.89 19.79 -4.41
CA GLU A 125 3.47 19.99 -4.10
C GLU A 125 2.70 18.67 -4.01
N LEU A 126 3.36 17.63 -3.52
CA LEU A 126 2.79 16.30 -3.39
C LEU A 126 1.88 16.21 -2.17
N THR A 127 0.76 15.52 -2.31
CA THR A 127 -0.25 15.30 -1.26
C THR A 127 -0.47 13.82 -0.93
N GLY A 128 0.07 12.92 -1.76
CA GLY A 128 0.03 11.48 -1.52
C GLY A 128 1.04 10.73 -2.38
N VAL A 129 1.45 9.55 -1.91
CA VAL A 129 2.44 8.69 -2.57
C VAL A 129 2.06 7.22 -2.40
N SER A 130 2.35 6.42 -3.42
CA SER A 130 2.24 4.97 -3.39
C SER A 130 3.43 4.34 -4.12
N CYS A 131 3.92 3.23 -3.59
CA CYS A 131 5.06 2.48 -4.12
C CYS A 131 4.60 1.07 -4.49
N GLY A 132 4.72 0.71 -5.77
CA GLY A 132 4.41 -0.63 -6.26
C GLY A 132 5.64 -1.52 -6.24
N ASP A 133 5.60 -2.61 -6.99
CA ASP A 133 6.76 -3.47 -7.16
C ASP A 133 7.94 -2.68 -7.74
N TRP A 134 7.71 -1.94 -8.82
CA TRP A 134 8.80 -1.34 -9.62
C TRP A 134 8.58 0.12 -10.01
N HIS A 135 7.64 0.80 -9.37
CA HIS A 135 7.31 2.18 -9.71
C HIS A 135 6.78 2.93 -8.48
N THR A 136 6.96 4.24 -8.50
CA THR A 136 6.44 5.19 -7.51
C THR A 136 5.45 6.09 -8.23
N VAL A 137 4.29 6.31 -7.62
CA VAL A 137 3.26 7.22 -8.12
C VAL A 137 2.89 8.19 -7.03
N ALA A 138 2.78 9.47 -7.37
CA ALA A 138 2.39 10.51 -6.43
C ALA A 138 1.33 11.43 -7.03
N VAL A 139 0.44 11.92 -6.15
CA VAL A 139 -0.59 12.90 -6.48
C VAL A 139 -0.13 14.28 -6.01
N ARG A 140 -0.36 15.30 -6.85
CA ARG A 140 -0.10 16.70 -6.55
C ARG A 140 -1.33 17.39 -5.94
N ALA A 141 -1.13 18.53 -5.30
CA ALA A 141 -2.19 19.36 -4.74
C ALA A 141 -3.21 19.83 -5.78
N ASP A 142 -2.83 19.96 -7.05
CA ASP A 142 -3.73 20.30 -8.17
C ASP A 142 -4.52 19.09 -8.72
N GLY A 143 -4.33 17.89 -8.15
CA GLY A 143 -4.97 16.65 -8.57
C GLY A 143 -4.37 16.03 -9.84
N SER A 144 -3.22 16.51 -10.32
CA SER A 144 -2.40 15.82 -11.33
C SER A 144 -1.55 14.71 -10.69
N VAL A 145 -1.06 13.79 -11.51
CA VAL A 145 -0.32 12.60 -11.05
C VAL A 145 1.02 12.51 -11.75
N CYS A 146 2.05 12.09 -11.01
CA CYS A 146 3.37 11.76 -11.54
C CYS A 146 3.72 10.32 -11.24
N ALA A 147 4.49 9.70 -12.13
CA ALA A 147 4.98 8.35 -11.97
C ALA A 147 6.46 8.27 -12.38
N ALA A 148 7.22 7.43 -11.68
CA ALA A 148 8.62 7.12 -11.98
C ALA A 148 8.86 5.62 -11.76
N GLY A 149 9.73 5.02 -12.57
CA GLY A 149 10.05 3.60 -12.49
C GLY A 149 9.72 2.82 -13.76
N ASN A 150 9.59 1.50 -13.62
CA ASN A 150 9.28 0.61 -14.72
C ASN A 150 7.95 0.98 -15.38
N ASN A 151 7.94 1.08 -16.71
CA ASN A 151 6.75 1.35 -17.51
C ASN A 151 6.52 0.32 -18.63
N THR A 152 7.10 -0.88 -18.54
CA THR A 152 6.98 -1.89 -19.61
C THR A 152 5.56 -2.37 -19.88
N ALA A 153 4.62 -2.15 -18.96
CA ALA A 153 3.21 -2.46 -19.14
C ALA A 153 2.31 -1.22 -19.24
N GLY A 154 2.88 -0.01 -19.26
CA GLY A 154 2.11 1.24 -19.23
C GLY A 154 1.63 1.66 -17.83
N GLN A 155 2.17 1.08 -16.75
CA GLN A 155 1.73 1.39 -15.38
C GLN A 155 2.06 2.82 -14.91
N CYS A 156 2.96 3.51 -15.61
CA CYS A 156 3.29 4.92 -15.38
C CYS A 156 2.53 5.88 -16.32
N GLU A 157 1.60 5.39 -17.16
CA GLU A 157 0.81 6.22 -18.08
C GLU A 157 -0.32 6.98 -17.38
N VAL A 158 0.07 7.89 -16.49
CA VAL A 158 -0.82 8.68 -15.62
C VAL A 158 -0.82 10.18 -15.95
N HIS A 159 -0.08 10.59 -16.97
CA HIS A 159 0.18 12.00 -17.30
C HIS A 159 -1.08 12.81 -17.64
N ASP A 160 -2.12 12.16 -18.16
CA ASP A 160 -3.41 12.77 -18.51
C ASP A 160 -4.45 12.69 -17.38
N TRP A 161 -4.06 12.16 -16.22
CA TRP A 161 -4.97 12.06 -15.09
C TRP A 161 -5.11 13.42 -14.40
N ARG A 162 -6.35 13.77 -14.05
CA ARG A 162 -6.72 15.01 -13.38
C ARG A 162 -7.76 14.70 -12.33
N ARG A 163 -7.88 15.57 -11.31
CA ARG A 163 -8.84 15.43 -10.21
C ARG A 163 -8.68 14.12 -9.44
N VAL A 164 -7.44 13.64 -9.37
CA VAL A 164 -7.08 12.46 -8.57
C VAL A 164 -6.83 12.93 -7.15
N ARG A 165 -7.41 12.24 -6.17
CA ARG A 165 -7.21 12.53 -4.73
C ARG A 165 -6.38 11.48 -4.01
N ALA A 166 -6.30 10.26 -4.56
CA ALA A 166 -5.50 9.18 -4.00
C ALA A 166 -5.04 8.23 -5.10
N VAL A 167 -3.91 7.58 -4.86
CA VAL A 167 -3.31 6.60 -5.77
C VAL A 167 -2.96 5.32 -5.01
N SER A 168 -3.00 4.18 -5.70
CA SER A 168 -2.51 2.91 -5.18
C SER A 168 -1.83 2.12 -6.30
N THR A 169 -0.71 1.48 -6.00
CA THR A 169 0.18 0.88 -7.00
C THR A 169 0.42 -0.58 -6.69
N GLY A 170 0.20 -1.44 -7.68
CA GLY A 170 0.41 -2.88 -7.56
C GLY A 170 1.71 -3.31 -8.25
N TYR A 171 1.66 -4.48 -8.89
CA TYR A 171 2.79 -5.03 -9.64
C TYR A 171 3.06 -4.27 -10.94
N LEU A 172 2.15 -4.39 -11.90
CA LEU A 172 2.22 -3.77 -13.23
C LEU A 172 0.94 -2.98 -13.51
N HIS A 173 0.34 -2.40 -12.46
CA HIS A 173 -0.80 -1.51 -12.61
C HIS A 173 -0.82 -0.44 -11.51
N THR A 174 -1.47 0.67 -11.83
CA THR A 174 -1.70 1.82 -10.97
C THR A 174 -3.19 2.12 -10.96
N LEU A 175 -3.73 2.43 -9.79
CA LEU A 175 -5.10 2.91 -9.58
C LEU A 175 -5.06 4.38 -9.16
N GLY A 176 -5.96 5.18 -9.70
CA GLY A 176 -6.20 6.56 -9.30
C GLY A 176 -7.66 6.75 -8.91
N LEU A 177 -7.90 7.18 -7.67
CA LEU A 177 -9.23 7.52 -7.17
C LEU A 177 -9.52 8.99 -7.46
N LEU A 178 -10.63 9.26 -8.16
CA LEU A 178 -11.07 10.61 -8.50
C LEU A 178 -11.99 11.20 -7.43
N ASP A 179 -12.11 12.52 -7.41
CA ASP A 179 -12.97 13.26 -6.47
C ASP A 179 -14.46 12.86 -6.54
N ASN A 180 -14.90 12.39 -7.70
CA ASN A 180 -16.29 11.98 -7.95
C ASN A 180 -16.58 10.52 -7.53
N GLY A 181 -15.64 9.83 -6.89
CA GLY A 181 -15.81 8.44 -6.45
C GLY A 181 -15.66 7.39 -7.56
N THR A 182 -15.13 7.76 -8.73
CA THR A 182 -14.75 6.81 -9.80
C THR A 182 -13.26 6.51 -9.77
N VAL A 183 -12.83 5.43 -10.44
CA VAL A 183 -11.44 4.97 -10.45
C VAL A 183 -10.90 4.90 -11.87
N ARG A 184 -9.67 5.37 -12.08
CA ARG A 184 -8.88 5.14 -13.29
C ARG A 184 -7.80 4.11 -13.03
N ALA A 185 -7.41 3.37 -14.07
CA ALA A 185 -6.27 2.48 -14.02
C ALA A 185 -5.33 2.67 -15.21
N ALA A 186 -4.06 2.36 -14.98
CA ALA A 186 -3.00 2.27 -15.97
C ALA A 186 -2.26 0.95 -15.76
N GLY A 187 -1.60 0.43 -16.80
CA GLY A 187 -0.89 -0.84 -16.75
C GLY A 187 -1.71 -2.03 -17.25
N ARG A 188 -1.39 -3.24 -16.79
CA ARG A 188 -1.98 -4.50 -17.28
C ARG A 188 -3.48 -4.65 -16.95
N PRO A 189 -4.39 -4.71 -17.94
CA PRO A 189 -5.84 -4.80 -17.71
C PRO A 189 -6.29 -6.04 -16.95
N GLU A 190 -5.55 -7.15 -17.03
CA GLU A 190 -5.82 -8.38 -16.27
C GLU A 190 -5.88 -8.19 -14.75
N PHE A 191 -5.37 -7.08 -14.20
CA PHE A 191 -5.37 -6.79 -12.76
C PHE A 191 -6.46 -5.80 -12.32
N TRP A 192 -7.17 -5.18 -13.27
CA TRP A 192 -8.15 -4.11 -12.99
C TRP A 192 -9.39 -4.11 -13.90
N SER A 193 -9.47 -4.99 -14.89
CA SER A 193 -10.64 -5.09 -15.77
C SER A 193 -11.93 -5.25 -14.97
N GLY A 194 -12.90 -4.35 -15.20
CA GLY A 194 -14.16 -4.27 -14.47
C GLY A 194 -14.26 -3.08 -13.51
N ILE A 195 -13.15 -2.42 -13.15
CA ILE A 195 -13.20 -1.23 -12.28
C ILE A 195 -13.94 -0.05 -12.91
N GLU A 196 -14.13 -0.03 -14.23
CA GLU A 196 -14.80 1.04 -14.96
C GLU A 196 -16.28 1.18 -14.54
N SER A 197 -16.85 0.11 -13.97
CA SER A 197 -18.19 0.09 -13.40
C SER A 197 -18.26 0.55 -11.94
N TRP A 198 -17.11 0.77 -11.28
CA TRP A 198 -17.07 1.14 -9.88
C TRP A 198 -17.48 2.59 -9.67
N THR A 199 -18.35 2.80 -8.69
CA THR A 199 -18.91 4.08 -8.29
C THR A 199 -18.93 4.16 -6.76
N ASP A 200 -19.07 5.38 -6.25
CA ASP A 200 -19.10 5.66 -4.80
C ASP A 200 -17.87 5.15 -4.03
N ILE A 201 -16.71 5.11 -4.70
CA ILE A 201 -15.46 4.62 -4.11
C ILE A 201 -14.83 5.70 -3.21
N THR A 202 -14.48 5.30 -1.99
CA THR A 202 -13.85 6.16 -0.99
C THR A 202 -12.37 5.83 -0.76
N ALA A 203 -11.95 4.59 -1.02
CA ALA A 203 -10.55 4.18 -0.98
C ALA A 203 -10.26 3.09 -2.03
N VAL A 204 -9.01 3.01 -2.46
CA VAL A 204 -8.52 1.98 -3.39
C VAL A 204 -7.25 1.32 -2.84
N ALA A 205 -7.09 0.02 -3.09
CA ALA A 205 -5.88 -0.72 -2.78
C ALA A 205 -5.52 -1.65 -3.94
N ALA A 206 -4.28 -1.57 -4.41
CA ALA A 206 -3.73 -2.42 -5.47
C ALA A 206 -2.84 -3.50 -4.86
N GLY A 207 -3.21 -4.77 -5.07
CA GLY A 207 -2.34 -5.90 -4.79
C GLY A 207 -1.39 -6.17 -5.96
N SER A 208 -0.63 -7.27 -5.91
CA SER A 208 0.22 -7.59 -7.06
C SER A 208 -0.59 -8.03 -8.28
N TYR A 209 -1.76 -8.65 -8.10
CA TYR A 209 -2.54 -9.21 -9.22
C TYR A 209 -4.02 -8.82 -9.24
N HIS A 210 -4.46 -8.00 -8.30
CA HIS A 210 -5.85 -7.61 -8.13
C HIS A 210 -5.96 -6.18 -7.62
N SER A 211 -7.15 -5.61 -7.80
CA SER A 211 -7.53 -4.28 -7.38
C SER A 211 -8.71 -4.38 -6.41
N VAL A 212 -8.76 -3.52 -5.40
CA VAL A 212 -9.81 -3.49 -4.38
C VAL A 212 -10.31 -2.06 -4.21
N GLY A 213 -11.63 -1.88 -4.15
CA GLY A 213 -12.29 -0.60 -3.92
C GLY A 213 -13.23 -0.67 -2.72
N LEU A 214 -13.10 0.29 -1.80
CA LEU A 214 -14.03 0.49 -0.68
C LEU A 214 -15.11 1.47 -1.11
N ARG A 215 -16.38 1.10 -0.93
CA ARG A 215 -17.53 1.96 -1.21
C ARG A 215 -17.92 2.79 0.02
N ALA A 216 -18.60 3.91 -0.22
CA ALA A 216 -19.09 4.81 0.83
C ALA A 216 -20.09 4.14 1.81
N ASP A 217 -20.77 3.08 1.38
CA ASP A 217 -21.69 2.28 2.20
C ASP A 217 -21.00 1.22 3.08
N GLY A 218 -19.67 1.16 3.06
CA GLY A 218 -18.88 0.20 3.84
C GLY A 218 -18.78 -1.20 3.20
N THR A 219 -19.27 -1.40 1.98
CA THR A 219 -19.07 -2.63 1.19
C THR A 219 -17.80 -2.54 0.34
N VAL A 220 -17.31 -3.68 -0.15
CA VAL A 220 -16.05 -3.76 -0.89
C VAL A 220 -16.25 -4.46 -2.23
N VAL A 221 -15.59 -3.94 -3.27
CA VAL A 221 -15.49 -4.56 -4.60
C VAL A 221 -14.05 -4.92 -4.90
N ALA A 222 -13.85 -5.96 -5.71
CA ALA A 222 -12.53 -6.37 -6.16
C ALA A 222 -12.58 -6.83 -7.63
N ALA A 223 -11.46 -6.66 -8.33
CA ALA A 223 -11.29 -7.02 -9.73
C ALA A 223 -9.87 -7.55 -9.98
N GLY A 224 -9.68 -8.30 -11.06
CA GLY A 224 -8.40 -8.91 -11.41
C GLY A 224 -8.32 -10.38 -11.05
N ARG A 225 -7.09 -10.91 -10.92
CA ARG A 225 -6.85 -12.33 -10.68
C ARG A 225 -7.25 -12.72 -9.26
N SER A 226 -7.88 -13.89 -9.11
CA SER A 226 -8.40 -14.38 -7.82
C SER A 226 -8.18 -15.88 -7.58
N GLU A 227 -7.09 -16.45 -8.09
CA GLU A 227 -6.84 -17.90 -7.99
C GLU A 227 -6.68 -18.39 -6.54
N ALA A 228 -6.33 -17.50 -5.60
CA ALA A 228 -6.27 -17.81 -4.17
C ALA A 228 -7.47 -17.27 -3.38
N GLY A 229 -8.49 -16.71 -4.04
CA GLY A 229 -9.65 -16.09 -3.39
C GLY A 229 -9.43 -14.63 -2.95
N GLN A 230 -8.39 -13.96 -3.43
CA GLN A 230 -8.07 -12.58 -3.01
C GLN A 230 -9.14 -11.54 -3.38
N CYS A 231 -10.05 -11.86 -4.31
CA CYS A 231 -11.21 -11.04 -4.65
C CYS A 231 -12.52 -11.46 -3.95
N ASP A 232 -12.49 -12.41 -3.02
CA ASP A 232 -13.70 -12.94 -2.33
C ASP A 232 -14.20 -11.98 -1.23
N VAL A 233 -14.46 -10.73 -1.60
CA VAL A 233 -14.84 -9.62 -0.71
C VAL A 233 -16.35 -9.36 -0.66
N GLY A 234 -17.14 -10.05 -1.48
CA GLY A 234 -18.56 -9.73 -1.72
C GLY A 234 -19.50 -9.88 -0.51
N ARG A 235 -19.03 -10.46 0.60
CA ARG A 235 -19.77 -10.56 1.87
C ARG A 235 -19.30 -9.55 2.93
N TRP A 236 -18.34 -8.70 2.60
CA TRP A 236 -17.79 -7.73 3.55
C TRP A 236 -18.72 -6.52 3.66
N HIS A 237 -18.88 -6.05 4.88
CA HIS A 237 -19.71 -4.90 5.25
C HIS A 237 -19.08 -4.18 6.46
N ASP A 238 -19.51 -2.95 6.70
CA ASP A 238 -18.99 -2.07 7.76
C ASP A 238 -17.46 -1.87 7.68
N ILE A 239 -16.89 -1.93 6.47
CA ILE A 239 -15.46 -1.75 6.24
C ILE A 239 -15.12 -0.25 6.23
N VAL A 240 -14.06 0.12 6.94
CA VAL A 240 -13.56 1.50 7.06
C VAL A 240 -12.16 1.68 6.49
N ALA A 241 -11.40 0.59 6.29
CA ALA A 241 -10.11 0.63 5.62
C ALA A 241 -9.84 -0.70 4.89
N ILE A 242 -9.08 -0.65 3.81
CA ILE A 242 -8.69 -1.80 3.00
C ILE A 242 -7.18 -1.77 2.74
N ALA A 243 -6.57 -2.95 2.60
CA ALA A 243 -5.23 -3.10 2.04
C ALA A 243 -5.15 -4.38 1.21
N ALA A 244 -4.28 -4.37 0.20
CA ALA A 244 -4.09 -5.48 -0.73
C ALA A 244 -2.61 -5.84 -0.82
N GLY A 245 -2.29 -7.09 -0.49
CA GLY A 245 -0.94 -7.63 -0.59
C GLY A 245 -0.71 -8.32 -1.92
N ALA A 246 0.32 -9.17 -2.00
CA ALA A 246 0.62 -9.85 -3.27
C ALA A 246 -0.52 -10.75 -3.77
N THR A 247 -1.13 -11.53 -2.88
CA THR A 247 -2.19 -12.51 -3.18
C THR A 247 -3.24 -12.60 -2.07
N HIS A 248 -3.43 -11.51 -1.30
CA HIS A 248 -4.44 -11.44 -0.27
C HIS A 248 -4.99 -10.02 -0.11
N THR A 249 -6.16 -9.91 0.49
CA THR A 249 -6.87 -8.67 0.79
C THR A 249 -7.27 -8.67 2.25
N VAL A 250 -7.14 -7.53 2.91
CA VAL A 250 -7.54 -7.32 4.31
C VAL A 250 -8.45 -6.09 4.41
N GLY A 251 -9.43 -6.16 5.30
CA GLY A 251 -10.37 -5.07 5.58
C GLY A 251 -10.50 -4.84 7.08
N LEU A 252 -10.46 -3.59 7.51
CA LEU A 252 -10.77 -3.16 8.88
C LEU A 252 -12.26 -2.85 8.97
N ARG A 253 -12.96 -3.49 9.89
CA ARG A 253 -14.35 -3.18 10.23
C ARG A 253 -14.43 -2.00 11.20
N ALA A 254 -15.55 -1.29 11.19
CA ALA A 254 -15.83 -0.16 12.07
C ALA A 254 -15.78 -0.52 13.56
N ASP A 255 -16.07 -1.78 13.91
CA ASP A 255 -15.98 -2.33 15.28
C ASP A 255 -14.53 -2.66 15.71
N GLY A 256 -13.54 -2.44 14.83
CA GLY A 256 -12.14 -2.78 15.06
C GLY A 256 -11.78 -4.23 14.73
N GLY A 257 -12.73 -5.05 14.26
CA GLY A 257 -12.48 -6.38 13.72
C GLY A 257 -11.73 -6.33 12.38
N VAL A 258 -11.04 -7.42 12.03
CA VAL A 258 -10.36 -7.55 10.73
C VAL A 258 -10.92 -8.74 9.99
N VAL A 259 -11.21 -8.55 8.71
CA VAL A 259 -11.54 -9.62 7.77
C VAL A 259 -10.44 -9.71 6.74
N ALA A 260 -10.19 -10.92 6.24
CA ALA A 260 -9.15 -11.17 5.26
C ALA A 260 -9.54 -12.32 4.34
N THR A 261 -9.08 -12.27 3.10
CA THR A 261 -9.27 -13.33 2.09
C THR A 261 -8.06 -13.45 1.18
N GLY A 262 -7.90 -14.58 0.51
CA GLY A 262 -6.76 -14.87 -0.35
C GLY A 262 -5.83 -15.93 0.22
N SER A 263 -4.56 -15.87 -0.17
CA SER A 263 -3.55 -16.81 0.31
C SER A 263 -3.28 -16.64 1.82
N ASN A 264 -3.26 -17.76 2.54
CA ASN A 264 -2.83 -17.82 3.95
C ASN A 264 -1.65 -18.78 4.19
N SER A 265 -0.87 -19.11 3.15
CA SER A 265 0.21 -20.10 3.25
C SER A 265 1.32 -19.75 4.25
N HIS A 266 1.34 -18.52 4.77
CA HIS A 266 2.32 -18.03 5.73
C HIS A 266 1.67 -17.41 6.98
N GLY A 267 0.34 -17.56 7.18
CA GLY A 267 -0.38 -16.94 8.31
C GLY A 267 -0.73 -15.46 8.14
N GLN A 268 -0.60 -14.90 6.93
CA GLN A 268 -0.83 -13.48 6.66
C GLN A 268 -2.28 -13.00 6.85
N LEU A 269 -3.25 -13.92 7.01
CA LEU A 269 -4.65 -13.59 7.30
C LEU A 269 -4.97 -13.57 8.81
N GLU A 270 -4.03 -13.96 9.67
CA GLU A 270 -4.27 -14.21 11.11
C GLU A 270 -4.25 -12.92 11.97
N VAL A 271 -4.56 -11.77 11.37
CA VAL A 271 -4.48 -10.44 12.00
C VAL A 271 -5.45 -10.31 13.17
N GLY A 272 -6.61 -10.98 13.08
CA GLY A 272 -7.64 -10.99 14.13
C GLY A 272 -7.33 -11.88 15.32
N ALA A 273 -6.30 -12.75 15.23
CA ALA A 273 -5.91 -13.64 16.31
C ALA A 273 -4.89 -13.02 17.28
N CYS A 274 -4.33 -11.85 16.95
CA CYS A 274 -3.48 -11.10 17.87
C CYS A 274 -4.35 -10.51 19.00
N PRO A 275 -4.20 -10.94 20.26
CA PRO A 275 -4.96 -10.36 21.35
C PRO A 275 -4.64 -8.87 21.46
N ALA A 276 -5.69 -8.05 21.56
CA ALA A 276 -5.56 -6.68 22.03
C ALA A 276 -5.12 -6.75 23.51
N GLY A 277 -3.81 -6.74 23.75
CA GLY A 277 -3.18 -6.70 25.07
C GLY A 277 -2.71 -5.30 25.42
#